data_AF-A0A972V5D8-F1
#
_entry.id   AF-A0A972V5D8-F1
#
_cell.length_a   1.000
_cell.length_b   1.000
_cell.length_c   1.000
_cell.angle_alpha   90.00
_cell.angle_beta   90.00
_cell.angle_gamma   90.00
#
_symmetry.space_group_name_H-M   'P 1'
#
loop_
_entity.id
_entity.type
_entity.pdbx_description
1 polymer ?
#
loop_
_entity_poly.entity_id
_entity_poly.type
_entity_poly.pdbx_seq_one_letter_code
_entity_poly.pdbx_strand_id
1 'polypeptide(L)'
;MAGSCLKDAACRILDTPNPLDKATSSHRVAEAWFAGKLEAPTREAPSPPDIPARPDRPPLVRPGEVPRRRRGKPTALLHAVAHIELNAIDLAWDLIARFADGSTP
;
A
#
# COMPACT_ATOMS: atom_id res chain seq x y z
N MET A 1 12.08 -21.74 7.14
CA MET A 1 11.79 -20.31 6.87
C MET A 1 10.41 -20.29 6.28
N ALA A 2 9.40 -19.82 7.02
CA ALA A 2 8.04 -19.76 6.49
C ALA A 2 8.06 -18.90 5.22
N GLY A 3 7.72 -19.50 4.08
CA GLY A 3 7.52 -18.74 2.85
C GLY A 3 6.37 -17.79 3.12
N SER A 4 6.61 -16.49 3.08
CA SER A 4 5.53 -15.54 3.37
C SER A 4 4.51 -15.64 2.25
N CYS A 5 3.25 -15.92 2.60
CA CYS A 5 2.18 -15.94 1.62
C CYS A 5 1.88 -14.51 1.15
N LEU A 6 1.13 -14.38 0.05
CA LEU A 6 0.79 -13.08 -0.52
C LEU A 6 0.12 -12.11 0.50
N LYS A 7 -0.70 -12.63 1.42
CA LYS A 7 -1.37 -11.81 2.45
C LYS A 7 -0.43 -11.30 3.53
N ASP A 8 0.60 -12.06 3.88
CA ASP A 8 1.67 -11.59 4.79
C ASP A 8 2.46 -10.45 4.17
N ALA A 9 2.78 -10.59 2.88
CA ALA A 9 3.48 -9.55 2.13
C ALA A 9 2.61 -8.28 2.04
N ALA A 10 1.31 -8.42 1.78
CA ALA A 10 0.36 -7.31 1.75
C ALA A 10 0.35 -6.53 3.08
N CYS A 11 0.26 -7.22 4.23
CA CYS A 11 0.26 -6.56 5.54
C CYS A 11 1.56 -5.78 5.79
N ARG A 12 2.72 -6.36 5.48
CA ARG A 12 4.02 -5.67 5.61
C ARG A 12 4.11 -4.42 4.74
N ILE A 13 3.54 -4.45 3.53
CA ILE A 13 3.50 -3.28 2.65
C ILE A 13 2.57 -2.21 3.23
N LEU A 14 1.41 -2.59 3.76
CA LEU A 14 0.49 -1.67 4.41
C LEU A 14 1.14 -0.99 5.62
N ASP A 15 1.97 -1.70 6.38
CA ASP A 15 2.74 -1.19 7.51
C ASP A 15 3.98 -0.34 7.12
N THR A 16 4.31 -0.20 5.84
CA THR A 16 5.46 0.60 5.40
C THR A 16 5.08 2.09 5.31
N PRO A 17 5.64 3.01 6.11
CA PRO A 17 5.21 4.41 6.09
C PRO A 17 5.78 5.19 4.91
N ASN A 18 7.03 4.91 4.51
CA ASN A 18 7.71 5.66 3.45
C ASN A 18 7.10 5.31 2.06
N PRO A 19 6.68 6.29 1.25
CA PRO A 19 6.02 6.02 -0.03
C PRO A 19 6.93 5.35 -1.05
N LEU A 20 8.21 5.71 -1.08
CA LEU A 20 9.18 5.13 -2.01
C LEU A 20 9.49 3.68 -1.63
N ASP A 21 9.68 3.41 -0.35
CA ASP A 21 9.89 2.05 0.13
C ASP A 21 8.65 1.19 -0.12
N LYS A 22 7.45 1.73 0.14
CA LYS A 22 6.17 1.06 -0.13
C LYS A 22 6.00 0.73 -1.62
N ALA A 23 6.29 1.67 -2.52
CA ALA A 23 6.24 1.42 -3.95
C ALA A 23 7.28 0.36 -4.38
N THR A 24 8.50 0.45 -3.86
CA THR A 24 9.58 -0.50 -4.15
C THR A 24 9.22 -1.92 -3.70
N SER A 25 8.71 -2.08 -2.48
CA SER A 25 8.26 -3.37 -1.97
C SER A 25 7.06 -3.90 -2.76
N SER A 26 6.14 -3.02 -3.16
CA SER A 26 5.00 -3.40 -3.99
C SER A 26 5.42 -4.04 -5.29
N HIS A 27 6.34 -3.41 -6.03
CA HIS A 27 6.86 -3.98 -7.27
C HIS A 27 7.54 -5.32 -7.05
N ARG A 28 8.42 -5.43 -6.04
CA ARG A 28 9.12 -6.68 -5.72
C ARG A 28 8.19 -7.83 -5.38
N VAL A 29 7.16 -7.57 -4.58
CA VAL A 29 6.19 -8.59 -4.17
C VAL A 29 5.30 -8.99 -5.35
N ALA A 30 4.86 -8.04 -6.17
CA ALA A 30 4.09 -8.33 -7.38
C ALA A 30 4.91 -9.19 -8.36
N GLU A 31 6.18 -8.86 -8.61
CA GLU A 31 7.09 -9.66 -9.43
C GLU A 31 7.28 -11.07 -8.86
N ALA A 32 7.46 -11.19 -7.54
CA ALA A 32 7.60 -12.48 -6.88
C ALA A 32 6.33 -13.33 -6.97
N TRP A 33 5.16 -12.70 -6.82
CA TRP A 33 3.85 -13.36 -6.97
C TRP A 33 3.67 -13.92 -8.38
N PHE A 34 3.81 -13.08 -9.41
CA PHE A 34 3.65 -13.51 -10.79
C PHE A 34 4.71 -14.51 -11.26
N ALA A 35 5.88 -14.53 -10.60
CA ALA A 35 6.91 -15.55 -10.81
C ALA A 35 6.67 -16.85 -10.03
N GLY A 36 5.57 -16.99 -9.29
CA GLY A 36 5.25 -18.17 -8.48
C GLY A 36 6.19 -18.40 -7.29
N LYS A 37 6.83 -17.33 -6.80
CA LYS A 37 7.82 -17.39 -5.70
C LYS A 37 7.21 -17.16 -4.32
N LEU A 38 5.92 -16.87 -4.24
CA LEU A 38 5.18 -16.69 -3.00
C LEU A 38 4.15 -17.81 -2.86
N GLU A 39 3.88 -18.19 -1.62
CA GLU A 39 2.84 -19.18 -1.32
C GLU A 39 1.46 -18.58 -1.60
N ALA A 40 0.55 -19.43 -2.10
CA ALA A 40 -0.83 -19.05 -2.34
C ALA A 40 -1.47 -18.55 -1.04
N PRO A 41 -2.30 -17.50 -1.10
CA PRO A 41 -2.94 -16.96 0.09
C PRO A 41 -3.91 -17.99 0.68
N THR A 42 -3.74 -18.28 1.97
CA THR A 42 -4.62 -19.17 2.73
C THR A 42 -5.76 -18.37 3.38
N ARG A 43 -6.80 -19.10 3.83
CA ARG A 43 -7.96 -18.50 4.49
C ARG A 43 -7.65 -17.96 5.89
N GLU A 44 -6.64 -18.54 6.54
CA GLU A 44 -6.04 -18.01 7.77
C GLU A 44 -5.06 -16.91 7.39
N ALA A 45 -5.47 -15.65 7.61
CA ALA A 45 -4.70 -14.50 7.17
C ALA A 45 -4.29 -13.62 8.34
N PRO A 46 -3.12 -12.96 8.25
CA PRO A 46 -2.80 -11.84 9.15
C PRO A 46 -3.89 -10.77 9.07
N SER A 47 -4.16 -10.13 10.21
CA SER A 47 -5.09 -9.01 10.27
C SER A 47 -4.40 -7.78 9.68
N PRO A 48 -4.85 -7.23 8.53
CA PRO A 48 -4.28 -6.00 8.00
C PRO A 48 -4.51 -4.85 8.98
N PRO A 49 -3.63 -3.83 8.99
CA PRO A 49 -3.87 -2.65 9.81
C PRO A 49 -5.18 -1.97 9.40
N ASP A 50 -5.89 -1.37 10.36
CA ASP A 50 -7.12 -0.63 10.10
C ASP A 50 -6.88 0.54 9.13
N ILE A 51 -5.68 1.13 9.20
CA ILE A 51 -5.25 2.25 8.36
C ILE A 51 -3.83 1.94 7.87
N PRO A 52 -3.56 2.00 6.56
CA PRO A 52 -2.21 1.86 6.03
C PRO A 52 -1.26 2.91 6.64
N ALA A 53 -0.04 2.50 6.95
CA ALA A 53 0.98 3.38 7.48
C ALA A 53 1.25 4.57 6.55
N ARG A 54 1.55 5.70 7.17
CA ARG A 54 1.86 6.99 6.55
C ARG A 54 3.14 7.54 7.17
N PRO A 55 3.91 8.38 6.45
CA PRO A 55 5.01 9.11 7.06
C PRO A 55 4.49 10.08 8.13
N ASP A 56 5.36 10.44 9.09
CA ASP A 56 5.03 11.42 10.13
C ASP A 56 4.63 12.80 9.59
N ARG A 57 4.99 13.10 8.33
CA ARG A 57 4.70 14.37 7.66
C ARG A 57 4.16 14.17 6.24
N PRO A 58 3.23 15.03 5.79
CA PRO A 58 2.56 16.08 6.56
C PRO A 58 1.61 15.49 7.62
N PRO A 59 1.36 16.21 8.73
CA PRO A 59 0.44 15.73 9.75
C PRO A 59 -0.97 15.58 9.16
N LEU A 60 -1.67 14.51 9.58
CA LEU A 60 -3.05 14.30 9.23
C LEU A 60 -3.94 15.25 10.05
N VAL A 61 -4.60 16.17 9.36
CA VAL A 61 -5.47 17.19 9.97
C VAL A 61 -6.92 16.98 9.54
N ARG A 62 -7.86 17.56 10.29
CA ARG A 62 -9.29 17.46 9.93
C ARG A 62 -9.56 18.20 8.60
N PRO A 63 -10.62 17.84 7.84
CA PRO A 63 -10.91 18.48 6.55
C PRO A 63 -10.99 20.02 6.60
N GLY A 64 -11.50 20.60 7.69
CA GLY A 64 -11.56 22.05 7.88
C GLY A 64 -10.22 22.73 8.23
N GLU A 65 -9.21 21.95 8.61
CA GLU A 65 -7.87 22.41 8.97
C GLU A 65 -6.88 22.30 7.79
N VAL A 66 -7.31 21.71 6.66
CA VAL A 66 -6.48 21.60 5.45
C VAL A 66 -6.20 23.02 4.90
N PRO A 67 -4.93 23.42 4.73
CA PRO A 67 -4.58 24.74 4.21
C PRO A 67 -5.21 25.01 2.84
N ARG A 68 -5.72 26.23 2.61
CA ARG A 68 -6.32 26.61 1.32
C ARG A 68 -5.29 26.47 0.19
N ARG A 69 -5.66 25.70 -0.83
CA ARG A 69 -4.85 25.50 -2.04
C ARG A 69 -4.66 26.85 -2.75
N ARG A 70 -3.42 27.25 -3.00
CA ARG A 70 -3.06 28.37 -3.89
C ARG A 70 -2.97 27.86 -5.34
N ARG A 71 -3.00 28.75 -6.34
CA ARG A 71 -2.75 28.36 -7.74
C ARG A 71 -1.44 27.56 -7.82
N GLY A 72 -1.53 26.34 -8.33
CA GLY A 72 -0.45 25.37 -8.27
C GLY A 72 0.65 25.64 -9.29
N LYS A 73 1.90 25.42 -8.90
CA LYS A 73 3.02 25.22 -9.83
C LYS A 73 2.90 23.81 -10.46
N PRO A 74 3.53 23.50 -11.60
CA PRO A 74 3.53 22.16 -12.18
C PRO A 74 3.92 21.04 -11.19
N THR A 75 4.80 21.34 -10.24
CA THR A 75 5.19 20.40 -9.17
C THR A 75 4.03 20.02 -8.22
N ALA A 76 3.03 20.89 -8.06
CA ALA A 76 1.84 20.59 -7.26
C ALA A 76 0.97 19.52 -7.93
N LEU A 77 0.93 19.47 -9.26
CA LEU A 77 0.25 18.41 -10.00
C LEU A 77 0.95 17.07 -9.81
N LEU A 78 2.28 17.04 -9.96
CA LEU A 78 3.08 15.82 -9.72
C LEU A 78 2.91 15.31 -8.29
N HIS A 79 2.90 16.21 -7.31
CA HIS A 79 2.65 15.85 -5.92
C HIS A 79 1.25 15.27 -5.70
N ALA A 80 0.22 15.86 -6.32
CA ALA A 80 -1.15 15.33 -6.25
C ALA A 80 -1.25 13.93 -6.86
N VAL A 81 -0.60 13.71 -8.01
CA VAL A 81 -0.54 12.38 -8.65
C VAL A 81 0.16 11.39 -7.73
N ALA A 82 1.30 11.73 -7.13
CA ALA A 82 1.99 10.86 -6.18
C ALA A 82 1.12 10.45 -4.99
N HIS A 83 0.27 11.36 -4.48
CA HIS A 83 -0.69 11.02 -3.43
C HIS A 83 -1.82 10.09 -3.90
N ILE A 84 -2.31 10.27 -5.13
CA ILE A 84 -3.32 9.38 -5.73
C ILE A 84 -2.72 7.98 -5.89
N GLU A 85 -1.50 7.88 -6.41
CA GLU A 85 -0.79 6.60 -6.59
C GLU A 85 -0.52 5.90 -5.26
N LEU A 86 -0.10 6.63 -4.22
CA LEU A 86 0.09 6.05 -2.89
C LEU A 86 -1.21 5.44 -2.35
N ASN A 87 -2.33 6.14 -2.47
CA ASN A 87 -3.63 5.61 -2.08
C ASN A 87 -4.05 4.40 -2.93
N ALA A 88 -3.72 4.38 -4.22
CA ALA A 88 -4.01 3.24 -5.09
C ALA A 88 -3.21 1.99 -4.68
N ILE A 89 -1.92 2.17 -4.36
CA ILE A 89 -1.07 1.11 -3.80
C ILE A 89 -1.69 0.55 -2.52
N ASP A 90 -2.06 1.42 -1.58
CA ASP A 90 -2.67 0.98 -0.32
C ASP A 90 -3.98 0.21 -0.55
N LEU A 91 -4.84 0.72 -1.42
CA LEU A 91 -6.12 0.07 -1.71
C LEU A 91 -5.90 -1.31 -2.33
N ALA A 92 -4.96 -1.45 -3.27
CA ALA A 92 -4.65 -2.73 -3.89
C ALA A 92 -4.18 -3.76 -2.86
N TRP A 93 -3.26 -3.39 -1.97
CA TRP A 93 -2.76 -4.30 -0.94
C TRP A 93 -3.78 -4.57 0.17
N ASP A 94 -4.65 -3.62 0.52
CA ASP A 94 -5.75 -3.84 1.46
C ASP A 94 -6.76 -4.85 0.90
N LEU A 95 -7.11 -4.74 -0.39
CA LEU A 95 -7.96 -5.73 -1.06
C LEU A 95 -7.34 -7.13 -1.03
N ILE A 96 -6.04 -7.24 -1.31
CA ILE A 96 -5.32 -8.52 -1.26
C ILE A 96 -5.31 -9.06 0.17
N ALA A 97 -4.92 -8.25 1.16
CA ALA A 97 -4.84 -8.67 2.55
C ALA A 97 -6.19 -9.12 3.12
N ARG A 98 -7.30 -8.53 2.67
CA ARG A 98 -8.65 -8.90 3.14
C ARG A 98 -9.25 -10.06 2.35
N PHE A 99 -9.13 -10.04 1.02
CA PHE A 99 -9.96 -10.85 0.14
C PHE A 99 -9.21 -11.86 -0.72
N ALA A 100 -7.88 -11.81 -0.80
CA ALA A 100 -7.15 -12.82 -1.57
C ALA A 100 -7.33 -14.22 -0.94
N ASP A 101 -7.46 -15.21 -1.83
CA ASP A 101 -7.66 -16.62 -1.55
C ASP A 101 -6.98 -17.49 -2.61
N GLY A 102 -7.08 -18.82 -2.48
CA GLY A 102 -6.41 -19.76 -3.39
C GLY A 102 -6.81 -19.68 -4.87
N SER A 103 -7.81 -18.86 -5.24
CA SER A 103 -8.20 -18.60 -6.63
C SER A 103 -7.66 -17.28 -7.19
N THR A 104 -6.95 -16.51 -6.36
CA THR A 104 -6.28 -15.27 -6.79
C THR A 104 -5.24 -15.62 -7.86
N PRO A 105 -5.27 -14.95 -9.03
CA PRO A 105 -4.46 -15.29 -10.20
C PRO A 105 -2.99 -15.01 -10.01
#